data_AF-A0A4Y7Q3B8-F1
#
_entry.id   AF-A0A4Y7Q3B8-F1
#
_cell.length_a   1.000
_cell.length_b   1.000
_cell.length_c   1.000
_cell.angle_alpha   90.00
_cell.angle_beta   90.00
_cell.angle_gamma   90.00
#
_symmetry.space_group_name_H-M   'P 1'
#
loop_
_entity.id
_entity.type
_entity.pdbx_description
1 polymer ?
#
loop_
_entity_poly.entity_id
_entity_poly.type
_entity_poly.pdbx_seq_one_letter_code
_entity_poly.pdbx_strand_id
1 'polypeptide(L)' 'DHRTRRRVRAIQSCLHCHTNKRKCDRKRPCQRCIQLGMTGLCIYEADDPDARHDPNVAETTKLQNRIAELEILVRELR' A
#
# COMPACT_ATOMS: atom_id res chain seq x y z
N ASP A 1 10.72 -37.18 -16.60
CA ASP A 1 10.57 -35.80 -17.08
C ASP A 1 10.09 -34.94 -15.91
N HIS A 2 11.01 -34.34 -15.15
CA HIS A 2 10.69 -33.46 -14.03
C HIS A 2 10.26 -32.09 -14.57
N ARG A 3 9.07 -32.02 -15.17
CA ARG A 3 8.38 -30.75 -15.43
C ARG A 3 7.95 -30.15 -14.11
N THR A 4 8.93 -29.61 -13.38
CA THR A 4 8.71 -28.70 -12.26
C THR A 4 7.82 -27.59 -12.80
N ARG A 5 6.59 -27.49 -12.29
CA ARG A 5 5.63 -26.45 -12.71
C ARG A 5 6.35 -25.11 -12.79
N ARG A 6 6.37 -24.51 -13.98
CA ARG A 6 6.99 -23.20 -14.23
C ARG A 6 6.30 -22.19 -13.32
N ARG A 7 6.98 -21.77 -12.24
CA ARG A 7 6.47 -20.72 -11.37
C ARG A 7 6.32 -19.46 -12.21
N VAL A 8 5.10 -18.93 -12.30
CA VAL A 8 4.88 -17.61 -12.89
C VAL A 8 5.61 -16.60 -12.02
N ARG A 9 6.54 -15.85 -12.61
CA ARG A 9 7.34 -14.88 -11.87
C ARG A 9 6.45 -13.68 -11.52
N ALA A 10 6.40 -13.32 -10.24
CA ALA A 10 5.64 -12.16 -9.78
C ALA A 10 6.18 -10.85 -10.40
N ILE A 11 5.27 -9.94 -10.73
CA ILE A 11 5.59 -8.61 -11.25
C ILE A 11 6.22 -7.78 -10.11
N GLN A 12 7.43 -7.27 -10.34
CA GLN A 12 8.15 -6.49 -9.31
C GLN A 12 7.88 -4.98 -9.37
N SER A 13 7.34 -4.47 -10.48
CA SER A 13 6.94 -3.07 -10.64
C SER A 13 5.50 -2.87 -10.19
N CYS A 14 5.12 -1.67 -9.76
CA CYS A 14 3.70 -1.38 -9.55
C CYS A 14 2.92 -1.58 -10.86
N LEU A 15 1.66 -1.98 -10.77
CA LEU A 15 0.75 -2.23 -11.88
C LEU A 15 0.66 -1.04 -12.82
N HIS A 16 0.60 0.19 -12.30
CA HIS A 16 0.60 1.39 -13.13
C HIS A 16 1.88 1.55 -13.96
N CYS A 17 3.06 1.32 -13.38
CA CYS A 17 4.31 1.37 -14.13
C CYS A 17 4.46 0.16 -15.06
N HIS A 18 3.96 -1.01 -14.67
CA HIS A 18 3.99 -2.23 -15.47
C HIS A 18 3.17 -2.07 -16.75
N THR A 19 1.90 -1.66 -16.63
CA THR A 19 0.99 -1.46 -17.77
C THR A 19 1.49 -0.34 -18.70
N ASN A 20 2.03 0.73 -18.14
CA ASN A 20 2.61 1.84 -18.91
C ASN A 20 4.06 1.61 -19.37
N LYS A 21 4.64 0.42 -19.09
CA LYS A 21 6.03 0.04 -19.43
C LYS A 21 7.06 1.10 -19.00
N ARG A 22 6.89 1.67 -17.80
CA ARG A 22 7.79 2.70 -17.23
C ARG A 22 8.71 2.11 -16.16
N LYS A 23 9.85 2.77 -15.94
CA LYS A 23 10.76 2.45 -14.83
C LYS A 23 10.04 2.67 -13.50
N CYS A 24 10.00 1.64 -12.67
CA CYS A 24 9.49 1.67 -11.31
C CYS A 24 10.66 1.57 -10.34
N ASP A 25 10.76 2.48 -9.37
CA ASP A 25 11.76 2.45 -8.29
C ASP A 25 11.37 1.50 -7.15
N ARG A 26 10.20 0.86 -7.25
CA ARG A 26 9.65 -0.13 -6.32
C ARG A 26 9.42 0.36 -4.88
N LYS A 27 9.53 1.67 -4.65
CA LYS A 27 9.04 2.30 -3.41
C LYS A 27 7.50 2.25 -3.38
N ARG A 28 6.90 2.32 -2.20
CA ARG A 28 5.44 2.26 -2.02
C ARG A 28 4.96 3.55 -1.33
N PRO A 29 4.20 4.43 -2.02
CA PRO A 29 4.02 4.49 -3.47
C PRO A 29 5.35 4.80 -4.20
N CYS A 30 5.45 4.43 -5.47
CA CYS A 30 6.69 4.59 -6.24
C CYS A 30 6.92 6.08 -6.54
N GLN A 31 8.18 6.55 -6.61
CA GLN A 31 8.47 7.98 -6.78
C GLN A 31 7.82 8.58 -8.03
N ARG A 32 7.69 7.78 -9.10
CA ARG A 32 7.01 8.21 -10.33
C ARG A 32 5.53 8.48 -10.10
N CYS A 33 4.84 7.58 -9.41
CA CYS A 33 3.42 7.75 -9.08
C CYS A 33 3.21 8.94 -8.14
N ILE A 34 4.15 9.20 -7.21
CA ILE A 34 4.13 10.41 -6.37
C ILE A 34 4.24 11.67 -7.23
N GLN A 35 5.24 11.75 -8.10
CA GLN A 35 5.46 12.93 -8.96
C GLN A 35 4.31 13.22 -9.91
N LEU A 36 3.56 12.19 -10.31
CA LEU A 36 2.38 12.32 -11.17
C LEU A 36 1.09 12.60 -10.39
N GLY A 37 1.12 12.61 -9.06
CA GLY A 37 -0.10 12.71 -8.24
C GLY A 37 -1.03 11.50 -8.36
N MET A 38 -0.52 10.36 -8.83
CA MET A 38 -1.29 9.12 -9.10
C MET A 38 -0.96 8.02 -8.09
N THR A 39 -0.74 8.39 -6.83
CA THR A 39 -0.40 7.43 -5.76
C THR A 39 -1.50 6.39 -5.54
N GLY A 40 -2.77 6.76 -5.70
CA GLY A 40 -3.92 5.85 -5.60
C GLY A 40 -3.98 4.75 -6.69
N LEU A 41 -3.25 4.91 -7.79
CA LEU A 41 -3.12 3.89 -8.85
C LEU A 41 -1.85 3.04 -8.70
N CYS A 42 -0.99 3.34 -7.72
CA CYS A 42 0.28 2.68 -7.49
C CYS A 42 0.10 1.36 -6.71
N ILE A 43 -0.49 0.37 -7.37
CA ILE A 43 -0.80 -0.95 -6.78
C ILE A 43 0.30 -1.95 -7.14
N TYR A 44 0.62 -2.92 -6.30
CA TYR A 44 1.56 -4.01 -6.62
C TYR A 44 0.81 -5.35 -6.61
N GLU A 45 1.17 -6.25 -7.52
CA GLU A 45 0.67 -7.63 -7.52
C GLU A 45 1.26 -8.35 -6.31
N ALA A 46 0.38 -8.87 -5.44
CA ALA A 46 0.64 -9.16 -4.03
C ALA A 46 0.75 -7.88 -3.18
N ASP A 47 -0.27 -7.64 -2.35
CA ASP A 47 -0.04 -7.01 -1.06
C ASP A 47 1.06 -7.82 -0.38
N ASP A 48 2.24 -7.22 -0.37
CA ASP A 48 3.36 -7.73 0.38
C ASP A 48 2.87 -7.85 1.84
N PRO A 49 2.89 -9.02 2.48
CA PRO A 49 2.52 -9.10 3.88
C PRO A 49 3.34 -8.13 4.75
N ASP A 50 4.54 -7.72 4.30
CA ASP A 50 5.34 -6.68 4.95
C ASP A 50 4.81 -5.24 4.71
N ALA A 51 4.00 -4.99 3.68
CA ALA A 51 3.33 -3.70 3.50
C ALA A 51 2.22 -3.46 4.55
N ARG A 52 1.72 -4.52 5.20
CA ARG A 52 0.86 -4.41 6.39
C ARG A 52 1.66 -4.06 7.65
N HIS A 53 2.99 -4.09 7.58
CA HIS A 53 3.87 -3.80 8.69
C HIS A 53 4.43 -2.38 8.66
N ASP A 54 3.83 -1.45 7.89
CA ASP A 54 4.14 -0.04 8.08
C ASP A 54 3.68 0.38 9.49
N PRO A 55 4.60 0.63 10.44
CA PRO A 55 4.23 0.99 11.80
C PRO A 55 3.42 2.29 11.85
N ASN A 56 3.56 3.19 10.85
CA ASN A 56 2.74 4.39 10.76
C ASN A 56 1.28 4.08 10.43
N VAL A 57 0.99 3.03 9.64
CA VAL A 57 -0.41 2.67 9.32
C VAL A 57 -1.10 2.10 10.56
N ALA A 58 -0.40 1.25 11.32
CA ALA A 58 -0.91 0.75 12.60
C ALA A 58 -1.11 1.89 13.60
N GLU A 59 -0.18 2.84 13.67
CA GLU A 59 -0.26 3.98 14.57
C GLU A 59 -1.39 4.95 14.19
N THR A 60 -1.53 5.30 12.91
CA THR A 60 -2.61 6.16 12.41
C THR A 60 -3.99 5.56 12.68
N THR A 61 -4.15 4.25 12.50
CA THR A 61 -5.39 3.54 12.83
C THR A 61 -5.71 3.65 14.34
N LYS A 62 -4.71 3.46 15.22
CA LYS A 62 -4.90 3.61 16.67
C LYS A 62 -5.30 5.03 17.05
N LEU A 63 -4.65 6.04 16.46
CA LEU A 63 -4.96 7.44 16.70
C LEU A 63 -6.38 7.79 16.25
N GLN A 64 -6.81 7.30 15.08
CA GLN A 64 -8.18 7.50 14.58
C GLN A 64 -9.24 6.90 15.52
N ASN A 65 -9.01 5.68 16.02
CA ASN A 65 -9.92 5.05 16.97
C ASN A 65 -10.03 5.86 18.27
N ARG A 66 -8.89 6.34 18.79
CA ARG A 66 -8.85 7.15 20.01
C ARG A 66 -9.49 8.51 19.84
N ILE A 67 -9.35 9.13 18.66
CA ILE A 67 -10.07 10.37 18.32
C ILE A 67 -11.58 10.11 18.33
N ALA A 68 -12.05 9.04 17.70
CA ALA A 68 -13.47 8.71 17.67
C ALA A 68 -14.06 8.50 19.07
N GLU A 69 -13.35 7.79 19.97
CA GLU A 69 -13.76 7.63 21.37
C GLU A 69 -13.85 8.98 22.10
N LEU A 70 -12.84 9.85 21.91
CA LEU A 70 -12.85 11.19 22.52
C LEU A 70 -13.99 12.06 21.98
N GLU A 71 -14.28 12.00 20.68
CA GLU A 71 -15.39 12.72 20.05
C GLU A 71 -16.77 12.28 20.59
N ILE A 72 -16.91 11.02 20.98
CA ILE A 72 -18.13 10.54 21.66
C ILE A 72 -18.23 11.16 23.06
N LEU A 73 -17.17 11.03 23.87
CA LEU A 73 -17.17 11.56 25.25
C LEU A 73 -17.38 13.08 25.29
N VAL A 74 -16.76 13.83 24.37
CA VAL A 74 -16.94 15.29 24.28
C VAL A 74 -18.39 15.65 23.93
N ARG A 75 -19.08 14.84 23.12
CA ARG A 75 -20.50 15.04 22.83
C ARG A 75 -21.39 14.74 24.02
N GLU A 76 -21.03 13.78 24.87
CA GLU A 76 -21.81 13.40 26.06
C GLU A 76 -21.62 14.36 27.24
N LEU A 77 -20.48 15.04 27.31
CA LEU A 77 -20.16 16.02 28.37
C LEU A 77 -20.63 17.46 28.06
N ARG A 78 -21.19 17.70 26.87
CA ARG A 78 -21.75 18.99 26.44
C ARG A 78 -23.26 18.93 26.39
#